data_AF-A0AAI8AAF2-F1
#
_entry.id   AF-A0AAI8AAF2-F1
#
_cell.length_a   1.000
_cell.length_b   1.000
_cell.length_c   1.000
_cell.angle_alpha   90.00
_cell.angle_beta   90.00
_cell.angle_gamma   90.00
#
_symmetry.space_group_name_H-M   'P 1'
#
loop_
_entity.id
_entity.type
_entity.pdbx_description
1 polymer ?
#
loop_
_entity_poly.entity_id
_entity_poly.type
_entity_poly.pdbx_seq_one_letter_code
_entity_poly.pdbx_strand_id
1 'polypeptide(L)'
;MNTGLVEARVFFIDCKYPLERGDFSKSAFELHQATASVYSSILLVFSRYKPKLHDIRKLGGYCANYNVELLKVFPQSSPEQKECFELLEKAYVRCRHCEQLWRCCMA
;
A
#
# COMPACT_ATOMS: atom_id res chain seq x y z
N MET A 1 -18.93 4.97 -8.43
CA MET A 1 -17.67 4.40 -8.97
C MET A 1 -16.45 5.18 -8.46
N ASN A 2 -16.15 5.10 -7.15
CA ASN A 2 -14.98 5.76 -6.52
C ASN A 2 -14.44 4.96 -5.31
N THR A 3 -14.75 3.66 -5.24
CA THR A 3 -14.57 2.85 -4.03
C THR A 3 -13.11 2.71 -3.61
N GLY A 4 -12.17 2.58 -4.56
CA GLY A 4 -10.76 2.37 -4.23
C GLY A 4 -10.08 3.56 -3.52
N LEU A 5 -10.39 4.81 -3.89
CA LEU A 5 -9.86 6.00 -3.20
C LEU A 5 -10.51 6.20 -1.82
N VAL A 6 -11.78 5.82 -1.67
CA VAL A 6 -12.46 5.84 -0.37
C VAL A 6 -11.85 4.78 0.56
N GLU A 7 -11.62 3.56 0.06
CA GLU A 7 -10.92 2.49 0.78
C GLU A 7 -9.51 2.93 1.20
N ALA A 8 -8.74 3.54 0.28
CA ALA A 8 -7.39 4.03 0.59
C ALA A 8 -7.38 5.04 1.73
N ARG A 9 -8.37 5.95 1.75
CA ARG A 9 -8.50 6.96 2.81
C ARG A 9 -8.81 6.32 4.16
N VAL A 10 -9.67 5.30 4.19
CA VAL A 10 -10.02 4.59 5.42
C VAL A 10 -8.78 3.92 6.01
N PHE A 11 -8.05 3.13 5.22
CA PHE A 11 -6.81 2.49 5.67
C PHE A 11 -5.75 3.49 6.14
N PHE A 12 -5.66 4.65 5.49
CA PHE A 12 -4.75 5.72 5.92
C PHE A 12 -5.15 6.39 7.25
N ILE A 13 -6.44 6.48 7.54
CA ILE A 13 -6.91 6.95 8.85
C ILE A 13 -6.64 5.89 9.90
N ASP A 14 -6.94 4.63 9.57
CA ASP A 14 -6.83 3.49 10.48
C ASP A 14 -5.38 3.20 10.87
N CYS A 15 -4.40 3.52 10.02
CA CYS A 15 -2.99 3.33 10.35
C CYS A 15 -2.50 4.19 11.53
N LYS A 16 -3.21 5.27 11.89
CA LYS A 16 -2.85 6.16 13.00
C LYS A 16 -3.06 5.52 14.38
N TYR A 17 -4.15 4.78 14.57
CA TYR A 17 -4.46 4.21 15.88
C TYR A 17 -3.44 3.16 16.34
N PRO A 18 -3.02 2.18 15.50
CA PRO A 18 -1.95 1.25 15.86
C PRO A 18 -0.61 1.97 16.05
N LEU A 19 -0.35 3.04 15.30
CA LEU A 19 0.87 3.83 15.45
C LEU A 19 0.97 4.45 16.86
N GLU A 20 -0.11 5.07 17.32
CA GLU A 20 -0.20 5.67 18.66
C GLU A 20 -0.14 4.62 19.78
N ARG A 21 -0.61 3.40 19.51
CA ARG A 21 -0.52 2.26 20.44
C ARG A 21 0.86 1.60 20.48
N GLY A 22 1.77 1.95 19.56
CA GLY A 22 3.09 1.30 19.41
C GLY A 22 3.08 0.01 18.59
N ASP A 23 1.95 -0.31 17.93
CA ASP A 23 1.81 -1.45 17.02
C ASP A 23 2.26 -1.10 15.60
N PHE A 24 3.57 -0.92 15.44
CA PHE A 24 4.18 -0.52 14.17
C PHE A 24 3.93 -1.51 13.03
N SER A 25 3.78 -2.81 13.35
CA SER A 25 3.51 -3.83 12.33
C SER A 25 2.10 -3.69 11.73
N LYS A 26 1.08 -3.46 12.58
CA LYS A 26 -0.30 -3.23 12.09
C LYS A 26 -0.40 -1.87 11.39
N SER A 27 0.23 -0.82 11.92
CA SER A 27 0.27 0.48 11.24
C SER A 27 0.90 0.41 9.84
N ALA A 28 2.04 -0.28 9.72
CA ALA A 28 2.70 -0.47 8.43
C ALA A 28 1.87 -1.33 7.45
N PHE A 29 1.12 -2.32 7.97
CA PHE A 29 0.19 -3.11 7.17
C PHE A 29 -0.96 -2.27 6.61
N GLU A 30 -1.62 -1.46 7.44
CA GLU A 30 -2.68 -0.55 6.99
C GLU A 30 -2.16 0.46 5.96
N LEU A 31 -0.96 0.99 6.18
CA LEU A 31 -0.31 1.91 5.23
C LEU A 31 0.01 1.23 3.89
N HIS A 32 0.43 -0.04 3.91
CA HIS A 32 0.62 -0.84 2.70
C HIS A 32 -0.71 -1.04 1.95
N GLN A 33 -1.80 -1.35 2.66
CA GLN A 33 -3.13 -1.54 2.06
C GLN A 33 -3.67 -0.24 1.46
N ALA A 34 -3.46 0.91 2.13
CA ALA A 34 -3.79 2.22 1.59
C ALA A 34 -3.04 2.46 0.26
N THR A 35 -1.73 2.19 0.24
CA THR A 35 -0.87 2.35 -0.94
C THR A 35 -1.31 1.45 -2.10
N ALA A 36 -1.58 0.17 -1.83
CA ALA A 36 -2.08 -0.77 -2.83
C ALA A 36 -3.43 -0.35 -3.41
N SER A 37 -4.32 0.22 -2.60
CA SER A 37 -5.62 0.71 -3.04
C SER A 37 -5.52 1.97 -3.92
N VAL A 38 -4.58 2.87 -3.61
CA VAL A 38 -4.28 4.03 -4.47
C VAL A 38 -3.80 3.57 -5.84
N TYR A 39 -2.78 2.69 -5.91
CA TYR A 39 -2.31 2.19 -7.19
C TYR A 39 -3.37 1.41 -7.96
N SER A 40 -4.19 0.62 -7.28
CA SER A 40 -5.32 -0.09 -7.90
C SER A 40 -6.35 0.87 -8.48
N SER A 41 -6.60 2.00 -7.81
CA SER A 41 -7.51 3.05 -8.28
C SER A 41 -6.95 3.77 -9.51
N ILE A 42 -5.65 4.07 -9.49
CA ILE A 42 -4.93 4.63 -10.65
C ILE A 42 -5.06 3.67 -11.84
N LEU A 43 -4.70 2.39 -11.67
CA LEU A 43 -4.82 1.39 -12.73
C LEU A 43 -6.25 1.26 -13.23
N LEU A 44 -7.25 1.29 -12.34
CA LEU A 44 -8.65 1.23 -12.75
C LEU A 44 -9.04 2.42 -13.63
N VAL A 45 -8.55 3.63 -13.33
CA VAL A 45 -8.83 4.83 -14.14
C VAL A 45 -8.16 4.74 -15.51
N PHE A 46 -6.89 4.32 -15.57
CA PHE A 46 -6.12 4.31 -16.81
C PHE A 46 -6.35 3.09 -17.70
N SER A 47 -6.58 1.92 -17.09
CA SER A 47 -6.68 0.63 -17.81
C SER A 47 -8.08 0.01 -17.78
N ARG A 48 -9.01 0.57 -17.00
CA ARG A 48 -10.32 -0.04 -16.67
C ARG A 48 -10.23 -1.43 -16.02
N TYR A 49 -9.03 -1.84 -15.59
CA TYR A 49 -8.77 -3.12 -14.95
C TYR A 49 -8.26 -2.91 -13.52
N LYS A 50 -8.85 -3.64 -12.57
CA LYS A 50 -8.37 -3.72 -11.17
C LYS A 50 -7.68 -5.08 -10.98
N PRO A 51 -6.34 -5.15 -11.02
CA PRO A 51 -5.64 -6.37 -10.71
C PRO A 51 -5.93 -6.81 -9.26
N LYS A 52 -6.17 -8.11 -9.04
CA LYS A 52 -6.21 -8.70 -7.69
C LYS A 52 -4.79 -8.93 -7.17
N LEU A 53 -4.02 -7.85 -7.06
CA LEU A 53 -2.63 -7.88 -6.66
C LEU A 53 -2.43 -6.89 -5.51
N HIS A 54 -1.78 -7.33 -4.43
CA HIS A 54 -1.45 -6.48 -3.28
C HIS A 54 0.04 -6.10 -3.25
N ASP A 55 0.78 -6.47 -4.29
CA ASP A 55 2.20 -6.17 -4.43
C ASP A 55 2.36 -4.73 -4.98
N ILE A 56 2.71 -3.80 -4.09
CA ILE A 56 2.86 -2.38 -4.40
C ILE A 56 3.97 -2.11 -5.42
N ARG A 57 4.99 -2.96 -5.52
CA ARG A 57 6.09 -2.83 -6.47
C ARG A 57 5.62 -3.14 -7.88
N LYS A 58 4.90 -4.26 -8.04
CA LYS A 58 4.29 -4.63 -9.34
C LYS A 58 3.21 -3.63 -9.78
N LEU A 59 2.37 -3.20 -8.84
CA LEU A 59 1.35 -2.18 -9.10
C LEU A 59 1.97 -0.85 -9.55
N GLY A 60 3.04 -0.40 -8.88
CA GLY A 60 3.82 0.78 -9.27
C GLY A 60 4.43 0.63 -10.67
N GLY A 61 5.01 -0.53 -10.97
CA GLY A 61 5.54 -0.84 -12.31
C GLY A 61 4.48 -0.78 -13.42
N TYR A 62 3.26 -1.29 -13.16
CA TYR A 62 2.16 -1.15 -14.11
C TYR A 62 1.73 0.30 -14.29
N CYS A 63 1.67 1.09 -13.22
CA CYS A 63 1.36 2.52 -13.32
C CYS A 63 2.42 3.29 -14.11
N ALA A 64 3.70 2.95 -13.93
CA ALA A 64 4.83 3.56 -14.63
C ALA A 64 4.74 3.38 -16.15
N ASN A 65 4.21 2.24 -16.62
CA ASN A 65 4.00 1.99 -18.05
C ASN A 65 2.97 2.93 -18.69
N TYR A 66 2.04 3.49 -17.91
CA TYR A 66 1.04 4.43 -18.42
C TYR A 66 1.56 5.87 -18.38
N ASN A 67 2.10 6.32 -17.24
CA ASN A 67 2.64 7.66 -17.10
C ASN A 67 3.69 7.74 -15.97
N VAL A 68 4.87 8.27 -16.30
CA VAL A 68 5.97 8.50 -15.36
C VAL A 68 5.58 9.43 -14.19
N GLU A 69 4.62 10.33 -14.40
CA GLU A 69 4.11 11.22 -13.35
C GLU A 69 3.45 10.44 -12.21
N LEU A 70 2.92 9.24 -12.46
CA LEU A 70 2.31 8.39 -11.44
C LEU A 70 3.34 7.80 -10.47
N LEU A 71 4.62 7.74 -10.85
CA LEU A 71 5.71 7.39 -9.93
C LEU A 71 5.97 8.47 -8.88
N LYS A 72 5.50 9.70 -9.10
CA LYS A 72 5.61 10.78 -8.11
C LYS A 72 4.64 10.65 -6.94
N VAL A 73 3.63 9.76 -7.05
CA VAL A 73 2.67 9.52 -5.96
C VAL A 73 3.37 8.90 -4.74
N PHE A 74 4.32 7.99 -4.98
CA PHE A 74 5.22 7.45 -3.96
C PHE A 74 6.66 7.64 -4.45
N PRO A 75 7.26 8.81 -4.18
CA PRO A 75 8.61 9.11 -4.66
C PRO A 75 9.62 8.13 -4.07
N GLN A 76 10.46 7.58 -4.93
CA GLN A 76 11.58 6.68 -4.59
C GLN A 76 12.91 7.25 -5.09
N SER A 77 13.01 8.58 -5.11
CA SER A 77 14.15 9.29 -5.71
C SER A 77 15.36 9.29 -4.78
N SER A 78 15.13 9.38 -3.46
CA SER A 78 16.20 9.33 -2.46
C SER A 78 16.44 7.90 -1.94
N PRO A 79 17.65 7.59 -1.43
CA PRO A 79 17.94 6.31 -0.79
C PRO A 79 16.99 6.00 0.36
N GLU A 80 16.66 6.99 1.17
CA GLU A 80 15.77 6.86 2.34
C GLU A 80 14.33 6.55 1.91
N GLN A 81 13.87 7.16 0.82
CA GLN A 81 12.55 6.88 0.25
C GLN A 81 12.45 5.44 -0.28
N LYS A 82 13.51 4.94 -0.92
CA LYS A 82 13.58 3.54 -1.37
C LYS A 82 13.56 2.59 -0.19
N GLU A 83 14.33 2.88 0.86
CA GLU A 83 14.34 2.07 2.08
C GLU A 83 12.97 2.03 2.75
N CYS A 84 12.29 3.18 2.88
CA CYS A 84 10.92 3.25 3.38
C CYS A 84 9.94 2.41 2.55
N PHE A 85 10.07 2.45 1.21
CA PHE A 85 9.23 1.65 0.33
C PHE A 85 9.48 0.14 0.48
N GLU A 86 10.75 -0.26 0.63
CA GLU A 86 11.12 -1.65 0.92
C GLU A 86 10.63 -2.13 2.28
N LEU A 87 10.63 -1.25 3.29
CA LEU A 87 10.09 -1.56 4.62
C LEU A 87 8.57 -1.81 4.56
N LEU A 88 7.82 -1.03 3.77
CA LEU A 88 6.40 -1.25 3.53
C LEU A 88 6.14 -2.61 2.89
N GLU A 89 6.90 -2.96 1.86
CA GLU A 89 6.79 -4.27 1.20
C GLU A 89 7.09 -5.43 2.15
N LYS A 90 8.14 -5.29 2.98
CA LYS A 90 8.49 -6.26 4.02
C LYS A 90 7.40 -6.37 5.08
N ALA A 91 6.73 -5.27 5.45
CA ALA A 91 5.64 -5.28 6.42
C ALA A 91 4.46 -6.14 5.96
N TYR A 92 4.08 -6.05 4.68
CA TYR A 92 3.06 -6.91 4.09
C TYR A 92 3.45 -8.39 4.11
N VAL A 93 4.68 -8.72 3.68
CA VAL A 93 5.17 -10.11 3.67
C VAL A 93 5.22 -10.68 5.08
N ARG A 94 5.68 -9.89 6.06
CA ARG A 94 5.71 -10.27 7.48
C ARG A 94 4.32 -10.53 8.03
N CYS A 95 3.37 -9.63 7.77
CA CYS A 95 1.99 -9.82 8.24
C CYS A 95 1.32 -11.02 7.58
N ARG A 96 1.65 -11.34 6.33
CA ARG A 96 1.05 -12.47 5.60
C ARG A 96 1.60 -13.85 6.04
N HIS A 97 2.89 -13.94 6.34
CA HIS A 97 3.53 -15.22 6.68
C HIS A 97 3.61 -15.47 8.19
N CYS A 98 3.48 -14.44 9.01
CA CYS A 98 3.38 -14.63 10.45
C CYS A 98 1.91 -14.86 10.81
N GLU A 99 1.54 -16.12 11.07
CA GLU A 99 0.17 -16.54 11.40
C GLU A 99 -0.44 -15.73 12.57
N GLN A 100 0.40 -15.36 13.55
CA GLN A 100 0.02 -14.48 14.66
C GLN A 100 -0.28 -13.04 14.22
N LEU A 101 0.57 -12.43 13.40
CA LEU A 101 0.34 -11.08 12.88
C LEU A 101 -0.82 -11.05 11.89
N TRP A 102 -0.99 -12.08 11.06
CA TRP A 102 -2.10 -12.21 10.12
C TRP A 102 -3.45 -12.16 10.82
N ARG A 103 -3.60 -12.93 11.91
CA ARG A 103 -4.80 -12.91 12.75
C ARG A 103 -5.03 -11.56 13.43
N CYS A 104 -3.98 -10.90 13.92
CA CYS A 104 -4.09 -9.58 14.55
C CYS A 104 -4.35 -8.42 13.57
N CYS A 105 -3.95 -8.56 12.31
CA CYS A 105 -4.17 -7.53 11.27
C CYS A 105 -5.53 -7.70 10.56
N MET A 106 -6.08 -8.92 10.51
CA MET A 106 -7.38 -9.21 9.89
C MET A 106 -8.57 -9.25 10.88
N ALA A 107 -8.29 -9.13 12.20
CA ALA A 107 -9.28 -8.98 13.26
C ALA A 107 -9.39 -7.52 13.72
#